data_AF-A0A9W6UU07-F1
#
_entry.id   AF-A0A9W6UU07-F1
#
_cell.length_a   1.000
_cell.length_b   1.000
_cell.length_c   1.000
_cell.angle_alpha   90.00
_cell.angle_beta   90.00
_cell.angle_gamma   90.00
#
_symmetry.space_group_name_H-M   'P 1'
#
loop_
_entity.id
_entity.type
_entity.pdbx_description
1 polymer ?
#
loop_
_entity_poly.entity_id
_entity_poly.type
_entity_poly.pdbx_seq_one_letter_code
_entity_poly.pdbx_strand_id
1 'polypeptide(L)'
;MPPLKAAVYLLGLSWRQMRDDPRRAARLALRLLLRALPAGAAARLRRTRLGRLTVPRPRDPRREAADLRLLLDHDISGPTPTSIKRRSDPVNNGSVCVLQFVTNALPRTSAGYTVRTQRIALAQRAMGYDTHVVTRLGYPLSQGIADLRARVEVEGVPYHRLLPWLPPGTPVEAVAKSADLAGRLVRELRPSVLHAVSDHHNAAVALELGRRHDLPVVYEVRGFLEDSWLSRDPAHRETDDFYRLTRALETRRMAAADVVVTLGEAMRAEIADRGVDPDKIITVPNGVDEEFLEPLPDGAALRAELGIGADDPVVGLTSSFYGYEGIDTLIDAAALLRERGTEVVLLLVGDGPERGALERRAADRGVRAVFPGRVPMSSVRRYHAVLDVFAVPRRADRVCQLVTPLKPVEAMAGGIPVVASDVKALREIVEPGVTGTLTLPEDPEAWADALGRLIYSPELRRKIGRTAREWVRAERTWRAVADRYRDAYPVSPRVP
;
A
#
# COMPACT_ATOMS: atom_id res chain seq x y z
N MET A 1 32.20 13.79 7.43
CA MET A 1 31.99 12.36 7.09
C MET A 1 30.68 12.01 6.34
N PRO A 2 29.51 12.67 6.56
CA PRO A 2 28.28 12.32 5.85
C PRO A 2 28.37 12.30 4.30
N PRO A 3 28.94 13.32 3.62
CA PRO A 3 28.92 13.33 2.15
C PRO A 3 29.69 12.16 1.51
N LEU A 4 30.77 11.69 2.15
CA LEU A 4 31.56 10.55 1.68
C LEU A 4 30.75 9.25 1.67
N LYS A 5 29.99 8.95 2.73
CA LYS A 5 29.20 7.70 2.81
C LYS A 5 28.10 7.65 1.76
N ALA A 6 27.39 8.76 1.55
CA ALA A 6 26.40 8.85 0.48
C ALA A 6 27.04 8.67 -0.89
N ALA A 7 28.17 9.34 -1.14
CA ALA A 7 28.91 9.20 -2.41
C ALA A 7 29.36 7.75 -2.64
N VAL A 8 29.99 7.11 -1.65
CA VAL A 8 30.44 5.71 -1.76
C VAL A 8 29.27 4.76 -2.03
N TYR A 9 28.15 4.92 -1.31
CA TYR A 9 26.98 4.07 -1.53
C TYR A 9 26.36 4.27 -2.92
N LEU A 10 26.21 5.52 -3.36
CA LEU A 10 25.65 5.84 -4.68
C LEU A 10 26.57 5.40 -5.82
N LEU A 11 27.89 5.52 -5.66
CA LEU A 11 28.88 5.00 -6.60
C LEU A 11 28.84 3.48 -6.67
N GLY A 12 28.78 2.79 -5.52
CA GLY A 12 28.63 1.34 -5.48
C GLY A 12 27.32 0.86 -6.11
N LEU A 13 26.22 1.59 -5.88
CA LEU A 13 24.92 1.28 -6.49
C LEU A 13 24.96 1.49 -8.01
N SER A 14 25.59 2.57 -8.46
CA SER A 14 25.76 2.87 -9.88
C SER A 14 26.67 1.85 -10.55
N TRP A 15 27.78 1.46 -9.92
CA TRP A 15 28.67 0.40 -10.39
C TRP A 15 27.94 -0.93 -10.54
N ARG A 16 27.18 -1.35 -9.53
CA ARG A 16 26.35 -2.55 -9.60
C ARG A 16 25.34 -2.45 -10.74
N GLN A 17 24.62 -1.35 -10.84
CA GLN A 17 23.69 -1.16 -11.95
C GLN A 17 24.37 -1.16 -13.30
N MET A 18 25.59 -0.61 -13.43
CA MET A 18 26.35 -0.63 -14.69
C MET A 18 26.75 -2.06 -15.06
N ARG A 19 27.22 -2.84 -14.07
CA ARG A 19 27.53 -4.26 -14.26
C ARG A 19 26.29 -5.06 -14.67
N ASP A 20 25.13 -4.65 -14.17
CA ASP A 20 23.89 -5.41 -14.31
C ASP A 20 23.09 -5.04 -15.57
N ASP A 21 22.99 -3.75 -15.88
CA ASP A 21 22.39 -3.19 -17.07
C ASP A 21 22.93 -1.74 -17.26
N PRO A 22 23.94 -1.55 -18.13
CA PRO A 22 24.55 -0.24 -18.38
C PRO A 22 23.54 0.83 -18.80
N ARG A 23 22.46 0.43 -19.50
CA ARG A 23 21.40 1.35 -19.95
C ARG A 23 20.52 1.78 -18.79
N ARG A 24 20.26 0.88 -17.83
CA ARG A 24 19.53 1.21 -16.59
C ARG A 24 20.36 2.13 -15.69
N ALA A 25 21.66 1.89 -15.57
CA ALA A 25 22.58 2.75 -14.82
C ALA A 25 22.62 4.17 -15.38
N ALA A 26 22.77 4.32 -16.71
CA ALA A 26 22.74 5.63 -17.36
C ALA A 26 21.41 6.37 -17.11
N ARG A 27 20.27 5.66 -17.10
CA ARG A 27 18.96 6.25 -16.79
C ARG A 27 18.77 6.59 -15.31
N LEU A 28 19.39 5.84 -14.38
CA LEU A 28 19.41 6.21 -12.96
C LEU A 28 20.25 7.47 -12.77
N ALA A 29 21.46 7.53 -13.35
CA ALA A 29 22.33 8.69 -13.29
C ALA A 29 21.61 9.95 -13.82
N LEU A 30 20.96 9.85 -14.98
CA LEU A 30 20.13 10.93 -15.54
C LEU A 30 18.99 11.34 -14.58
N ARG A 31 18.36 10.39 -13.90
CA ARG A 31 17.32 10.68 -12.90
C ARG A 31 17.82 11.40 -11.66
N LEU A 32 18.98 10.98 -11.16
CA LEU A 32 19.62 11.62 -10.01
C LEU A 32 20.02 13.05 -10.38
N LEU A 33 20.61 13.25 -11.57
CA LEU A 33 20.91 14.57 -12.14
C LEU A 33 19.66 15.45 -12.25
N LEU A 34 18.57 14.92 -12.82
CA LEU A 34 17.31 15.68 -12.97
C LEU A 34 16.64 16.01 -11.63
N ARG A 35 16.89 15.22 -10.57
CA ARG A 35 16.40 15.52 -9.21
C ARG A 35 17.24 16.57 -8.49
N ALA A 36 18.46 16.82 -8.94
CA ALA A 36 19.30 17.90 -8.44
C ALA A 36 18.96 19.27 -9.07
N LEU A 37 18.11 19.30 -10.11
CA LEU A 37 17.67 20.54 -10.75
C LEU A 37 16.53 21.23 -9.97
N PRO A 38 16.42 22.58 -10.04
CA PRO A 38 15.28 23.32 -9.51
C PRO A 38 13.94 22.80 -10.04
N ALA A 39 12.89 22.85 -9.22
CA ALA A 39 11.59 22.23 -9.50
C ALA A 39 10.99 22.63 -10.88
N GLY A 40 11.12 23.91 -11.28
CA GLY A 40 10.62 24.39 -12.57
C GLY A 40 11.40 23.85 -13.78
N ALA A 41 12.71 23.67 -13.66
CA ALA A 41 13.55 23.10 -14.71
C ALA A 41 13.32 21.59 -14.86
N ALA A 42 13.20 20.88 -13.74
CA ALA A 42 12.86 19.46 -13.72
C ALA A 42 11.48 19.18 -14.34
N ALA A 43 10.48 20.04 -14.11
CA ALA A 43 9.14 19.92 -14.67
C ALA A 43 9.11 20.08 -16.20
N ARG A 44 9.85 21.06 -16.75
CA ARG A 44 9.98 21.25 -18.21
C ARG A 44 10.69 20.05 -18.87
N LEU A 45 11.81 19.59 -18.29
CA LEU A 45 12.57 18.45 -18.82
C LEU A 45 11.79 17.14 -18.78
N ARG A 46 10.95 16.91 -17.75
CA ARG A 46 10.05 15.73 -17.68
C ARG A 46 9.04 15.65 -18.82
N ARG A 47 8.67 16.79 -19.44
CA ARG A 47 7.76 16.84 -20.60
C ARG A 47 8.46 16.54 -21.95
N THR A 48 9.78 16.40 -21.97
CA THR A 48 10.56 16.12 -23.18
C THR A 48 10.81 14.62 -23.39
N ARG A 49 11.38 14.22 -24.55
CA ARG A 49 11.86 12.84 -24.78
C ARG A 49 12.89 12.37 -23.74
N LEU A 50 13.68 13.28 -23.18
CA LEU A 50 14.60 12.99 -22.05
C LEU A 50 13.85 12.64 -20.77
N GLY A 51 12.66 13.21 -20.55
CA GLY A 51 11.76 12.84 -19.46
C GLY A 51 11.31 11.38 -19.53
N ARG A 52 11.08 10.83 -20.73
CA ARG A 52 10.72 9.40 -20.92
C ARG A 52 11.85 8.43 -20.52
N LEU A 53 13.11 8.87 -20.54
CA LEU A 53 14.26 8.10 -20.05
C LEU A 53 14.32 8.01 -18.51
N THR A 54 13.51 8.82 -17.82
CA THR A 54 13.37 8.78 -16.36
C THR A 54 12.40 7.70 -15.86
N VAL A 55 11.75 6.96 -16.74
CA VAL A 55 10.94 5.78 -16.37
C VAL A 55 11.85 4.60 -16.06
N PRO A 56 11.83 4.00 -14.85
CA PRO A 56 12.68 2.86 -14.51
C PRO A 56 12.59 1.78 -15.57
N ARG A 57 13.74 1.35 -16.11
CA ARG A 57 13.73 0.13 -16.91
C ARG A 57 13.45 -1.04 -15.95
N PRO A 58 12.55 -1.97 -16.32
CA PRO A 58 12.40 -3.23 -15.60
C PRO A 58 13.76 -3.92 -15.45
N ARG A 59 13.92 -4.69 -14.38
CA ARG A 59 15.12 -5.51 -14.22
C ARG A 59 15.12 -6.59 -15.31
N ASP A 60 16.30 -7.07 -15.70
CA ASP A 60 16.39 -8.25 -16.57
C ASP A 60 15.64 -9.43 -15.92
N PRO A 61 14.58 -9.97 -16.55
CA PRO A 61 13.78 -11.05 -15.98
C PRO A 61 14.61 -12.29 -15.61
N ARG A 62 15.65 -12.62 -16.41
CA ARG A 62 16.50 -13.78 -16.14
C ARG A 62 17.26 -13.62 -14.83
N ARG A 63 17.72 -12.40 -14.58
CA ARG A 63 18.47 -12.07 -13.39
C ARG A 63 17.58 -11.93 -12.16
N GLU A 64 16.38 -11.40 -12.34
CA GLU A 64 15.38 -11.37 -11.29
C GLU A 64 14.99 -12.79 -10.86
N ALA A 65 14.75 -13.68 -11.82
CA ALA A 65 14.53 -15.10 -11.54
C ALA A 65 15.73 -15.75 -10.83
N ALA A 66 16.98 -15.46 -11.25
CA ALA A 66 18.17 -15.97 -10.58
C ALA A 66 18.27 -15.49 -9.12
N ASP A 67 18.01 -14.21 -8.86
CA ASP A 67 17.98 -13.63 -7.51
C ASP A 67 16.90 -14.28 -6.63
N LEU A 68 15.71 -14.55 -7.18
CA LEU A 68 14.62 -15.23 -6.48
C LEU A 68 14.94 -16.70 -6.19
N ARG A 69 15.56 -17.42 -7.14
CA ARG A 69 16.07 -18.80 -6.93
C ARG A 69 17.10 -18.84 -5.81
N LEU A 70 18.08 -17.93 -5.81
CA LEU A 70 19.06 -17.83 -4.73
C LEU A 70 18.41 -17.63 -3.35
N LEU A 71 17.32 -16.87 -3.26
CA LEU A 71 16.58 -16.69 -2.01
C LEU A 71 15.75 -17.90 -1.60
N LEU A 72 15.29 -18.71 -2.56
CA LEU A 72 14.57 -19.96 -2.30
C LEU A 72 15.53 -21.06 -1.85
N ASP A 73 16.67 -21.18 -2.51
CA ASP A 73 17.70 -22.17 -2.18
C ASP A 73 18.38 -21.84 -0.85
N HIS A 74 18.41 -20.55 -0.47
CA HIS A 74 18.91 -20.13 0.82
C HIS A 74 17.94 -20.48 1.94
N ASP A 75 18.29 -21.53 2.67
CA ASP A 75 17.51 -21.99 3.80
C ASP A 75 17.60 -21.00 4.98
N ILE A 76 16.47 -20.37 5.29
CA ILE A 76 16.28 -19.59 6.53
C ILE A 76 15.37 -20.39 7.50
N SER A 77 14.93 -21.59 7.09
CA SER A 77 14.09 -22.50 7.86
C SER A 77 14.96 -23.36 8.79
N GLY A 78 15.46 -22.77 9.87
CA GLY A 78 15.88 -23.56 11.04
C GLY A 78 14.67 -24.12 11.78
N PRO A 79 14.81 -25.19 12.60
CA PRO A 79 13.68 -25.74 13.35
C PRO A 79 13.03 -24.65 14.20
N THR A 80 11.73 -24.44 13.98
CA THR A 80 10.88 -23.66 14.88
C THR A 80 10.91 -24.35 16.24
N PRO A 81 11.20 -23.65 17.35
CA PRO A 81 11.04 -24.24 18.68
C PRO A 81 9.62 -24.79 18.80
N THR A 82 9.49 -26.10 18.98
CA THR A 82 8.22 -26.85 18.98
C THR A 82 7.36 -26.57 20.22
N SER A 83 7.64 -25.49 20.93
CA SER A 83 6.79 -24.96 21.98
C SER A 83 7.11 -23.48 22.12
N ILE A 84 6.17 -22.61 21.76
CA ILE A 84 6.15 -21.24 22.28
C ILE A 84 5.90 -21.39 23.79
N LYS A 85 6.96 -21.64 24.57
CA LYS A 85 6.92 -21.23 25.97
C LYS A 85 6.87 -19.71 25.90
N ARG A 86 5.69 -19.14 26.17
CA ARG A 86 5.49 -17.70 26.36
C ARG A 86 6.67 -17.20 27.19
N ARG A 87 7.59 -16.43 26.59
CA ARG A 87 8.58 -15.72 27.39
C ARG A 87 7.77 -14.87 28.37
N SER A 88 7.90 -15.18 29.65
CA SER A 88 7.10 -14.60 30.74
C SER A 88 7.44 -13.15 31.03
N ASP A 89 8.49 -12.62 30.40
CA ASP A 89 9.13 -11.39 30.85
C ASP A 89 9.09 -10.33 29.74
N PRO A 90 8.24 -9.29 29.86
CA PRO A 90 8.34 -8.12 29.00
C PRO A 90 9.63 -7.37 29.36
N VAL A 91 10.62 -7.40 28.47
CA VAL A 91 11.88 -6.67 28.65
C VAL A 91 11.76 -5.23 28.13
N ASN A 92 10.79 -4.45 28.64
CA ASN A 92 10.84 -2.98 28.63
C ASN A 92 9.70 -2.38 29.50
N ASN A 93 9.91 -2.13 30.79
CA ASN A 93 8.95 -1.44 31.69
C ASN A 93 7.47 -1.93 31.62
N GLY A 94 7.21 -3.18 31.23
CA GLY A 94 5.85 -3.72 31.07
C GLY A 94 5.15 -3.41 29.74
N SER A 95 5.78 -2.67 28.81
CA SER A 95 5.24 -2.38 27.47
C SER A 95 5.70 -3.40 26.42
N VAL A 96 4.80 -3.78 25.51
CA VAL A 96 5.15 -4.61 24.33
C VAL A 96 5.96 -3.75 23.36
N CYS A 97 7.23 -4.08 23.15
CA CYS A 97 8.07 -3.41 22.15
C CYS A 97 7.96 -4.13 20.80
N VAL A 98 7.58 -3.38 19.76
CA VAL A 98 7.34 -3.90 18.40
C VAL A 98 8.37 -3.33 17.45
N LEU A 99 9.11 -4.19 16.75
CA LEU A 99 10.06 -3.77 15.71
C LEU A 99 9.51 -4.11 14.32
N GLN A 100 8.97 -3.12 13.61
CA GLN A 100 8.33 -3.31 12.30
C GLN A 100 9.31 -3.16 11.13
N PHE A 101 9.40 -4.13 10.22
CA PHE A 101 10.28 -4.07 9.05
C PHE A 101 9.50 -3.72 7.78
N VAL A 102 9.90 -2.65 7.08
CA VAL A 102 9.14 -2.08 5.95
C VAL A 102 9.99 -1.77 4.71
N THR A 103 9.38 -1.93 3.53
CA THR A 103 10.05 -1.68 2.23
C THR A 103 10.18 -0.18 1.90
N ASN A 104 9.12 0.59 2.12
CA ASN A 104 9.10 2.04 1.93
C ASN A 104 8.53 2.70 3.19
N ALA A 105 8.85 3.97 3.42
CA ALA A 105 8.46 4.66 4.64
C ALA A 105 8.09 6.13 4.38
N LEU A 106 7.23 6.67 5.24
CA LEU A 106 7.04 8.11 5.34
C LEU A 106 8.33 8.80 5.84
N PRO A 107 8.50 10.11 5.58
CA PRO A 107 7.68 10.95 4.71
C PRO A 107 8.08 10.85 3.22
N ARG A 108 9.05 9.98 2.88
CA ARG A 108 9.68 9.98 1.55
C ARG A 108 8.84 9.28 0.48
N THR A 109 8.05 8.29 0.86
CA THR A 109 7.12 7.60 -0.04
C THR A 109 5.75 7.62 0.59
N SER A 110 4.76 8.19 -0.11
CA SER A 110 3.36 8.20 0.31
C SER A 110 2.56 7.26 -0.59
N ALA A 111 2.13 6.14 -0.02
CA ALA A 111 1.29 5.13 -0.64
C ALA A 111 0.43 4.45 0.46
N GLY A 112 -0.60 3.69 0.09
CA GLY A 112 -1.47 3.01 1.05
C GLY A 112 -0.69 2.17 2.08
N TYR A 113 0.40 1.51 1.67
CA TYR A 113 1.23 0.73 2.58
C TYR A 113 1.98 1.59 3.59
N THR A 114 2.51 2.74 3.19
CA THR A 114 3.26 3.62 4.12
C THR A 114 2.32 4.34 5.07
N VAL A 115 1.12 4.70 4.61
CA VAL A 115 0.06 5.26 5.44
C VAL A 115 -0.37 4.24 6.48
N ARG A 116 -0.69 3.01 6.07
CA ARG A 116 -1.07 1.93 6.97
C ARG A 116 0.01 1.63 8.02
N THR A 117 1.29 1.54 7.64
CA THR A 117 2.39 1.37 8.61
C THR A 117 2.36 2.46 9.68
N GLN A 118 2.28 3.71 9.25
CA GLN A 118 2.29 4.83 10.19
C GLN A 118 1.07 4.82 11.12
N ARG A 119 -0.12 4.58 10.57
CA ARG A 119 -1.36 4.61 11.35
C ARG A 119 -1.47 3.44 12.32
N ILE A 120 -1.02 2.25 11.93
CA ILE A 120 -0.90 1.11 12.85
C ILE A 120 0.11 1.41 13.96
N ALA A 121 1.28 1.97 13.62
CA ALA A 121 2.28 2.31 14.63
C ALA A 121 1.76 3.34 15.64
N LEU A 122 1.04 4.37 15.18
CA LEU A 122 0.40 5.35 16.06
C LEU A 122 -0.68 4.72 16.94
N ALA A 123 -1.56 3.89 16.37
CA ALA A 123 -2.62 3.22 17.11
C ALA A 123 -2.05 2.24 18.17
N GLN A 124 -1.00 1.50 17.83
CA GLN A 124 -0.27 0.65 18.79
C GLN A 124 0.35 1.45 19.93
N ARG A 125 0.97 2.60 19.64
CA ARG A 125 1.51 3.49 20.67
C ARG A 125 0.41 4.06 21.56
N ALA A 126 -0.76 4.37 21.01
CA ALA A 126 -1.94 4.77 21.78
C ALA A 126 -2.46 3.64 22.70
N MET A 127 -2.25 2.38 22.33
CA MET A 127 -2.52 1.20 23.16
C MET A 127 -1.42 0.92 24.20
N GLY A 128 -0.35 1.73 24.25
CA GLY A 128 0.77 1.59 25.18
C GLY A 128 1.94 0.73 24.68
N TYR A 129 1.96 0.33 23.40
CA TYR A 129 3.10 -0.39 22.82
C TYR A 129 4.25 0.56 22.48
N ASP A 130 5.49 0.10 22.64
CA ASP A 130 6.65 0.81 22.14
C ASP A 130 6.99 0.38 20.71
N THR A 131 6.28 0.97 19.74
CA THR A 131 6.44 0.62 18.33
C THR A 131 7.56 1.42 17.66
N HIS A 132 8.46 0.70 16.99
CA HIS A 132 9.52 1.21 16.15
C HIS A 132 9.38 0.71 14.71
N VAL A 133 9.83 1.51 13.74
CA VAL A 133 9.86 1.12 12.33
C VAL A 133 11.31 1.01 11.85
N VAL A 134 11.62 -0.03 11.07
CA VAL A 134 12.93 -0.29 10.47
C VAL A 134 12.74 -0.36 8.96
N THR A 135 13.41 0.52 8.24
CA THR A 135 13.35 0.52 6.78
C THR A 135 14.27 -0.54 6.19
N ARG A 136 13.92 -1.10 5.04
CA ARG A 136 14.80 -1.99 4.26
C ARG A 136 16.20 -1.41 4.05
N LEU A 137 17.14 -2.31 3.81
CA LEU A 137 18.54 -1.98 3.58
C LEU A 137 18.72 -0.88 2.53
N GLY A 138 19.49 0.14 2.91
CA GLY A 138 19.86 1.26 2.07
C GLY A 138 18.73 2.25 1.81
N TYR A 139 17.55 2.15 2.43
CA TYR A 139 16.54 3.21 2.32
C TYR A 139 16.92 4.42 3.20
N PRO A 140 16.77 5.68 2.73
CA PRO A 140 16.24 6.11 1.44
C PRO A 140 17.32 6.33 0.35
N LEU A 141 18.60 6.02 0.62
CA LEU A 141 19.70 6.17 -0.35
C LEU A 141 19.45 5.40 -1.66
N SER A 142 18.89 4.20 -1.55
CA SER A 142 18.48 3.34 -2.67
C SER A 142 17.35 3.92 -3.51
N GLN A 143 16.64 4.94 -3.00
CA GLN A 143 15.68 5.74 -3.76
C GLN A 143 16.34 6.99 -4.37
N GLY A 144 17.66 7.15 -4.25
CA GLY A 144 18.39 8.33 -4.73
C GLY A 144 18.26 9.56 -3.83
N ILE A 145 17.91 9.37 -2.56
CA ILE A 145 17.74 10.46 -1.60
C ILE A 145 18.93 10.42 -0.64
N ALA A 146 19.79 11.45 -0.69
CA ALA A 146 21.01 11.54 0.12
C ALA A 146 20.75 11.94 1.58
N ASP A 147 19.84 11.23 2.26
CA ASP A 147 19.53 11.42 3.68
C ASP A 147 20.15 10.29 4.50
N LEU A 148 21.20 10.61 5.25
CA LEU A 148 22.04 9.66 5.99
C LEU A 148 21.71 9.55 7.47
N ARG A 149 20.67 10.24 7.95
CA ARG A 149 20.23 10.11 9.34
C ARG A 149 19.86 8.66 9.58
N ALA A 150 20.50 8.03 10.57
CA ALA A 150 20.26 6.63 10.94
C ALA A 150 18.90 6.45 11.66
N ARG A 151 18.42 7.51 12.32
CA ARG A 151 17.10 7.58 12.93
C ARG A 151 16.40 8.88 12.53
N VAL A 152 15.12 8.80 12.24
CA VAL A 152 14.22 9.95 12.08
C VAL A 152 12.94 9.69 12.85
N GLU A 153 12.19 10.74 13.16
CA GLU A 153 10.88 10.62 13.80
C GLU A 153 9.80 11.08 12.82
N VAL A 154 8.69 10.36 12.78
CA VAL A 154 7.51 10.67 11.95
C VAL A 154 6.29 10.63 12.86
N GLU A 155 5.73 11.80 13.17
CA GLU A 155 4.59 11.96 14.09
C GLU A 155 4.82 11.23 15.44
N GLY A 156 6.01 11.35 16.04
CA GLY A 156 6.34 10.67 17.30
C GLY A 156 6.76 9.20 17.17
N VAL A 157 6.66 8.59 15.98
CA VAL A 157 7.11 7.21 15.74
C VAL A 157 8.59 7.20 15.34
N PRO A 158 9.46 6.44 16.03
CA PRO A 158 10.87 6.31 15.67
C PRO A 158 11.07 5.38 14.46
N TYR A 159 11.71 5.91 13.42
CA TYR A 159 12.11 5.19 12.21
C TYR A 159 13.63 5.03 12.15
N HIS A 160 14.09 3.78 12.15
CA HIS A 160 15.48 3.36 12.04
C HIS A 160 15.81 2.95 10.61
N ARG A 161 16.97 3.40 10.11
CA ARG A 161 17.40 3.16 8.73
C ARG A 161 18.66 2.31 8.70
N LEU A 162 18.57 1.17 8.01
CA LEU A 162 19.68 0.25 7.82
C LEU A 162 20.57 0.77 6.68
N LEU A 163 21.60 1.57 7.01
CA LEU A 163 22.44 2.27 6.03
C LEU A 163 23.83 1.63 5.93
N PRO A 164 24.07 0.68 5.00
CA PRO A 164 25.39 0.10 4.80
C PRO A 164 26.32 1.08 4.07
N TRP A 165 27.63 0.87 4.14
CA TRP A 165 28.61 1.62 3.35
C TRP A 165 28.53 1.26 1.85
N LEU A 166 28.43 -0.03 1.56
CA LEU A 166 28.30 -0.56 0.21
C LEU A 166 26.99 -1.33 0.06
N PRO A 167 26.32 -1.25 -1.11
CA PRO A 167 25.18 -2.11 -1.39
C PRO A 167 25.63 -3.59 -1.42
N PRO A 168 24.75 -4.53 -1.04
CA PRO A 168 25.07 -5.96 -1.10
C PRO A 168 25.22 -6.42 -2.56
N GLY A 169 26.00 -7.48 -2.78
CA GLY A 169 26.23 -8.10 -4.09
C GLY A 169 25.08 -9.02 -4.50
N THR A 170 24.50 -9.75 -3.54
CA THR A 170 23.38 -10.69 -3.75
C THR A 170 22.18 -10.37 -2.84
N PRO A 171 20.98 -10.90 -3.14
CA PRO A 171 19.83 -10.79 -2.22
C PRO A 171 20.06 -11.50 -0.88
N VAL A 172 20.78 -12.62 -0.86
CA VAL A 172 21.12 -13.35 0.38
C VAL A 172 22.03 -12.50 1.28
N GLU A 173 23.07 -11.88 0.70
CA GLU A 173 23.90 -10.91 1.42
C GLU A 173 23.09 -9.70 1.91
N ALA A 174 22.05 -9.30 1.17
CA ALA A 174 21.17 -8.21 1.60
C ALA A 174 20.39 -8.59 2.86
N VAL A 175 19.90 -9.83 2.96
CA VAL A 175 19.21 -10.34 4.15
C VAL A 175 20.19 -10.42 5.32
N ALA A 176 21.35 -11.07 5.14
CA ALA A 176 22.37 -11.20 6.17
C ALA A 176 22.81 -9.83 6.72
N LYS A 177 23.14 -8.88 5.84
CA LYS A 177 23.55 -7.53 6.23
C LYS A 177 22.45 -6.73 6.91
N SER A 178 21.19 -6.93 6.50
CA SER A 178 20.05 -6.33 7.18
C SER A 178 19.92 -6.87 8.59
N ALA A 179 20.01 -8.19 8.76
CA ALA A 179 19.96 -8.84 10.07
C ALA A 179 21.13 -8.41 10.97
N ASP A 180 22.35 -8.26 10.44
CA ASP A 180 23.49 -7.77 11.24
C ASP A 180 23.30 -6.35 11.76
N LEU A 181 22.79 -5.44 10.92
CA LEU A 181 22.53 -4.05 11.29
C LEU A 181 21.34 -3.95 12.25
N ALA A 182 20.25 -4.65 11.96
CA ALA A 182 19.05 -4.66 12.79
C ALA A 182 19.26 -5.40 14.12
N GLY A 183 20.16 -6.40 14.19
CA GLY A 183 20.52 -7.09 15.43
C GLY A 183 21.17 -6.18 16.48
N ARG A 184 21.66 -5.00 16.08
CA ARG A 184 22.07 -3.94 17.02
C ARG A 184 20.85 -3.32 17.69
N LEU A 185 19.81 -3.00 16.90
CA LEU A 185 18.54 -2.48 17.40
C LEU A 185 17.82 -3.50 18.27
N VAL A 186 17.89 -4.80 17.92
CA VAL A 186 17.32 -5.86 18.77
C VAL A 186 17.98 -5.88 20.15
N ARG A 187 19.30 -5.71 20.24
CA ARG A 187 20.01 -5.66 21.53
C ARG A 187 19.74 -4.38 22.33
N GLU A 188 19.58 -3.26 21.64
CA GLU A 188 19.32 -1.95 22.24
C GLU A 188 17.87 -1.82 22.73
N LEU A 189 16.91 -2.12 21.86
CA LEU A 189 15.48 -1.92 22.10
C LEU A 189 14.81 -3.10 22.79
N ARG A 190 15.45 -4.29 22.75
CA ARG A 190 14.93 -5.55 23.33
C ARG A 190 13.46 -5.80 22.94
N PRO A 191 13.15 -5.83 21.63
CA PRO A 191 11.78 -5.98 21.16
C PRO A 191 11.17 -7.30 21.63
N SER A 192 9.87 -7.26 21.93
CA SER A 192 9.09 -8.45 22.29
C SER A 192 8.63 -9.22 21.06
N VAL A 193 8.52 -8.54 19.91
CA VAL A 193 8.08 -9.14 18.64
C VAL A 193 8.73 -8.44 17.44
N LEU A 194 9.06 -9.24 16.42
CA LEU A 194 9.52 -8.78 15.11
C LEU A 194 8.35 -8.82 14.14
N HIS A 195 7.98 -7.67 13.57
CA HIS A 195 6.81 -7.56 12.70
C HIS A 195 7.27 -7.23 11.28
N ALA A 196 7.38 -8.24 10.43
CA ALA A 196 7.63 -8.02 9.01
C ALA A 196 6.36 -7.55 8.31
N VAL A 197 6.46 -6.50 7.50
CA VAL A 197 5.40 -6.06 6.60
C VAL A 197 5.84 -6.34 5.18
N SER A 198 4.94 -6.80 4.29
CA SER A 198 5.23 -7.16 2.89
C SER A 198 6.39 -6.36 2.26
N ASP A 199 7.37 -7.02 1.63
CA ASP A 199 7.32 -8.36 1.03
C ASP A 199 8.24 -9.40 1.72
N HIS A 200 8.39 -10.56 1.07
CA HIS A 200 9.23 -11.68 1.48
C HIS A 200 10.66 -11.31 1.92
N HIS A 201 11.23 -10.18 1.47
CA HIS A 201 12.54 -9.71 1.96
C HIS A 201 12.48 -9.26 3.42
N ASN A 202 11.44 -8.52 3.80
CA ASN A 202 11.27 -8.07 5.19
C ASN A 202 11.00 -9.29 6.09
N ALA A 203 10.21 -10.24 5.61
CA ALA A 203 9.98 -11.52 6.31
C ALA A 203 11.28 -12.31 6.47
N ALA A 204 12.12 -12.40 5.43
CA ALA A 204 13.42 -13.07 5.51
C ALA A 204 14.34 -12.46 6.58
N VAL A 205 14.37 -11.12 6.68
CA VAL A 205 15.15 -10.42 7.72
C VAL A 205 14.59 -10.68 9.12
N ALA A 206 13.27 -10.59 9.28
CA ALA A 206 12.63 -10.83 10.58
C ALA A 206 12.80 -12.29 11.05
N LEU A 207 12.66 -13.27 10.14
CA LEU A 207 12.89 -14.69 10.43
C LEU A 207 14.34 -14.97 10.86
N GLU A 208 15.32 -14.40 10.15
CA GLU A 208 16.72 -14.58 10.52
C GLU A 208 17.05 -13.94 11.88
N LEU A 209 16.47 -12.77 12.18
CA LEU A 209 16.59 -12.15 13.51
C LEU A 209 15.88 -12.95 14.60
N GLY A 210 14.68 -13.46 14.32
CA GLY A 210 13.90 -14.31 15.22
C GLY A 210 14.69 -15.54 15.63
N ARG A 211 15.32 -16.21 14.67
CA ARG A 211 16.23 -17.34 14.90
C ARG A 211 17.47 -16.95 15.73
N ARG A 212 18.09 -15.79 15.44
CA ARG A 212 19.31 -15.33 16.16
C ARG A 212 19.05 -14.88 17.59
N HIS A 213 17.85 -14.41 17.89
CA HIS A 213 17.52 -13.74 19.15
C HIS A 213 16.39 -14.39 19.94
N ASP A 214 15.83 -15.50 19.45
CA ASP A 214 14.72 -16.23 20.06
C ASP A 214 13.52 -15.28 20.28
N LEU A 215 13.04 -14.70 19.18
CA LEU A 215 11.94 -13.73 19.15
C LEU A 215 10.84 -14.17 18.19
N PRO A 216 9.56 -13.97 18.56
CA PRO A 216 8.45 -14.29 17.69
C PRO A 216 8.41 -13.35 16.48
N VAL A 217 8.01 -13.92 15.34
CA VAL A 217 7.93 -13.26 14.05
C VAL A 217 6.49 -13.24 13.55
N VAL A 218 5.98 -12.03 13.36
CA VAL A 218 4.68 -11.77 12.74
C VAL A 218 4.94 -11.31 11.32
N TYR A 219 4.29 -11.94 10.34
CA TYR A 219 4.36 -11.51 8.95
C TYR A 219 3.02 -10.93 8.46
N GLU A 220 2.95 -9.61 8.27
CA GLU A 220 1.79 -8.92 7.71
C GLU A 220 1.85 -8.84 6.18
N VAL A 221 0.95 -9.58 5.55
CA VAL A 221 0.74 -9.68 4.11
C VAL A 221 -0.32 -8.68 3.67
N ARG A 222 0.12 -7.60 3.02
CA ARG A 222 -0.74 -6.49 2.57
C ARG A 222 -1.18 -6.59 1.12
N GLY A 223 -0.76 -7.63 0.43
CA GLY A 223 -1.06 -7.94 -0.96
C GLY A 223 -0.10 -8.99 -1.50
N PHE A 224 -0.39 -9.47 -2.69
CA PHE A 224 0.42 -10.46 -3.39
C PHE A 224 1.20 -9.75 -4.50
N LEU A 225 2.53 -9.73 -4.37
CA LEU A 225 3.41 -8.99 -5.28
C LEU A 225 3.36 -9.58 -6.69
N GLU A 226 3.27 -10.90 -6.77
CA GLU A 226 3.11 -11.68 -7.99
C GLU A 226 1.80 -11.34 -8.73
N ASP A 227 0.69 -11.19 -8.02
CA ASP A 227 -0.60 -10.86 -8.64
C ASP A 227 -0.66 -9.37 -9.04
N SER A 228 -0.04 -8.50 -8.23
CA SER A 228 0.13 -7.07 -8.57
C SER A 228 1.07 -6.86 -9.76
N TRP A 229 2.00 -7.79 -9.99
CA TRP A 229 2.89 -7.80 -11.15
C TRP A 229 2.16 -8.33 -12.38
N LEU A 230 1.40 -9.42 -12.22
CA LEU A 230 0.58 -10.02 -13.27
C LEU A 230 -0.42 -9.00 -13.85
N SER A 231 -1.05 -8.18 -13.00
CA SER A 231 -2.03 -7.18 -13.43
C SER A 231 -1.45 -5.95 -14.14
N ARG A 232 -0.12 -5.81 -14.24
CA ARG A 232 0.51 -4.60 -14.82
C ARG A 232 0.72 -4.68 -16.32
N ASP A 233 0.79 -5.90 -16.87
CA ASP A 233 1.04 -6.13 -18.28
C ASP A 233 0.27 -7.40 -18.71
N PRO A 234 -0.64 -7.32 -19.69
CA PRO A 234 -1.34 -8.48 -20.23
C PRO A 234 -0.43 -9.58 -20.80
N ALA A 235 0.83 -9.26 -21.10
CA ALA A 235 1.82 -10.23 -21.55
C ALA A 235 2.33 -11.14 -20.41
N HIS A 236 2.23 -10.71 -19.15
CA HIS A 236 2.65 -11.52 -18.00
C HIS A 236 1.76 -12.75 -17.83
N ARG A 237 2.36 -13.87 -17.42
CA ARG A 237 1.66 -15.13 -17.19
C ARG A 237 2.03 -15.73 -15.83
N GLU A 238 1.14 -16.53 -15.26
CA GLU A 238 1.41 -17.28 -14.02
C GLU A 238 2.55 -18.31 -14.20
N THR A 239 2.81 -18.72 -15.44
CA THR A 239 3.94 -19.60 -15.80
C THR A 239 5.30 -18.91 -15.74
N ASP A 240 5.34 -17.57 -15.69
CA ASP A 240 6.58 -16.82 -15.69
C ASP A 240 7.35 -17.04 -14.39
N ASP A 241 8.68 -17.10 -14.49
CA ASP A 241 9.56 -17.36 -13.36
C ASP A 241 9.36 -16.35 -12.22
N PHE A 242 9.17 -15.07 -12.54
CA PHE A 242 8.91 -14.04 -11.53
C PHE A 242 7.68 -14.39 -10.68
N TYR A 243 6.57 -14.76 -11.33
CA TYR A 243 5.33 -15.12 -10.65
C TYR A 243 5.53 -16.33 -9.75
N ARG A 244 6.00 -17.45 -10.32
CA ARG A 244 6.14 -18.72 -9.60
C ARG A 244 7.10 -18.63 -8.42
N LEU A 245 8.27 -18.01 -8.63
CA LEU A 245 9.31 -17.93 -7.60
C LEU A 245 8.94 -16.94 -6.49
N THR A 246 8.33 -15.80 -6.82
CA THR A 246 7.84 -14.84 -5.81
C THR A 246 6.73 -15.47 -4.97
N ARG A 247 5.75 -16.13 -5.63
CA ARG A 247 4.67 -16.85 -4.95
C ARG A 247 5.23 -17.91 -4.00
N ALA A 248 6.18 -18.73 -4.46
CA ALA A 248 6.83 -19.75 -3.63
C ALA A 248 7.59 -19.16 -2.44
N LEU A 249 8.30 -18.04 -2.63
CA LEU A 249 8.98 -17.32 -1.55
C LEU A 249 7.98 -16.83 -0.52
N GLU A 250 6.97 -16.08 -0.94
CA GLU A 250 5.91 -15.58 -0.05
C GLU A 250 5.28 -16.72 0.75
N THR A 251 4.88 -17.81 0.10
CA THR A 251 4.33 -19.00 0.77
C THR A 251 5.28 -19.56 1.81
N ARG A 252 6.56 -19.78 1.47
CA ARG A 252 7.55 -20.31 2.43
C ARG A 252 7.75 -19.37 3.62
N ARG A 253 7.74 -18.05 3.40
CA ARG A 253 7.90 -17.06 4.48
C ARG A 253 6.67 -16.99 5.38
N MET A 254 5.47 -17.05 4.82
CA MET A 254 4.22 -17.14 5.60
C MET A 254 4.17 -18.44 6.41
N ALA A 255 4.57 -19.58 5.82
CA ALA A 255 4.64 -20.86 6.51
C ALA A 255 5.64 -20.86 7.67
N ALA A 256 6.75 -20.13 7.55
CA ALA A 256 7.79 -20.04 8.58
C ALA A 256 7.49 -19.03 9.71
N ALA A 257 6.63 -18.03 9.51
CA ALA A 257 6.29 -17.06 10.54
C ALA A 257 5.42 -17.68 11.65
N ASP A 258 5.52 -17.17 12.88
CA ASP A 258 4.69 -17.64 14.01
C ASP A 258 3.23 -17.23 13.83
N VAL A 259 3.00 -16.02 13.31
CA VAL A 259 1.68 -15.47 12.99
C VAL A 259 1.72 -14.79 11.63
N VAL A 260 0.67 -14.95 10.84
CA VAL A 260 0.45 -14.24 9.58
C VAL A 260 -0.71 -13.28 9.75
N VAL A 261 -0.49 -11.99 9.50
CA VAL A 261 -1.54 -10.98 9.49
C VAL A 261 -1.93 -10.67 8.05
N THR A 262 -3.20 -10.53 7.75
CA THR A 262 -3.66 -10.10 6.43
C THR A 262 -4.85 -9.14 6.50
N LEU A 263 -5.28 -8.57 5.37
CA LEU A 263 -6.22 -7.46 5.34
C LEU A 263 -7.69 -7.87 5.27
N GLY A 264 -7.99 -9.04 4.72
CA GLY A 264 -9.36 -9.48 4.49
C GLY A 264 -9.48 -11.00 4.42
N GLU A 265 -10.69 -11.49 4.53
CA GLU A 265 -10.99 -12.92 4.50
C GLU A 265 -10.68 -13.55 3.13
N ALA A 266 -10.82 -12.81 2.02
CA ALA A 266 -10.39 -13.29 0.71
C ALA A 266 -8.87 -13.57 0.67
N MET A 267 -8.07 -12.73 1.33
CA MET A 267 -6.63 -12.96 1.46
C MET A 267 -6.33 -14.10 2.44
N ARG A 268 -7.06 -14.20 3.55
CA ARG A 268 -6.91 -15.28 4.53
C ARG A 268 -7.14 -16.64 3.89
N ALA A 269 -8.21 -16.78 3.11
CA ALA A 269 -8.51 -17.99 2.35
C ALA A 269 -7.38 -18.32 1.35
N GLU A 270 -6.92 -17.33 0.57
CA GLU A 270 -5.81 -17.54 -0.37
C GLU A 270 -4.50 -17.96 0.31
N ILE A 271 -4.21 -17.41 1.50
CA ILE A 271 -3.01 -17.78 2.28
C ILE A 271 -3.16 -19.21 2.82
N ALA A 272 -4.34 -19.59 3.30
CA ALA A 272 -4.63 -20.95 3.75
C ALA A 272 -4.52 -21.96 2.58
N ASP A 273 -5.07 -21.64 1.42
CA ASP A 273 -4.99 -22.47 0.20
C ASP A 273 -3.54 -22.68 -0.29
N ARG A 274 -2.61 -21.79 0.10
CA ARG A 274 -1.17 -21.97 -0.15
C ARG A 274 -0.50 -22.94 0.83
N GLY A 275 -1.23 -23.53 1.77
CA GLY A 275 -0.72 -24.49 2.75
C GLY A 275 -0.23 -23.86 4.06
N VAL A 276 -0.59 -22.60 4.35
CA VAL A 276 -0.32 -21.97 5.64
C VAL A 276 -1.41 -22.37 6.63
N ASP A 277 -1.02 -22.79 7.83
CA ASP A 277 -1.96 -23.15 8.90
C ASP A 277 -2.99 -22.02 9.16
N PRO A 278 -4.30 -22.28 8.97
CA PRO A 278 -5.35 -21.29 9.19
C PRO A 278 -5.39 -20.69 10.59
N ASP A 279 -4.95 -21.42 11.62
CA ASP A 279 -5.05 -21.00 13.02
C ASP A 279 -4.07 -19.88 13.36
N LYS A 280 -3.01 -19.71 12.56
CA LYS A 280 -2.07 -18.59 12.72
C LYS A 280 -2.35 -17.41 11.79
N ILE A 281 -3.44 -17.43 11.00
CA ILE A 281 -3.79 -16.35 10.08
C ILE A 281 -4.85 -15.44 10.73
N ILE A 282 -4.47 -14.18 10.98
CA ILE A 282 -5.32 -13.18 11.62
C ILE A 282 -5.66 -12.04 10.64
N THR A 283 -6.94 -11.69 10.57
CA THR A 283 -7.43 -10.63 9.70
C THR A 283 -7.48 -9.28 10.43
N VAL A 284 -6.59 -8.37 10.02
CA VAL A 284 -6.55 -6.98 10.49
C VAL A 284 -6.86 -6.05 9.30
N PRO A 285 -8.11 -5.60 9.15
CA PRO A 285 -8.57 -4.86 7.98
C PRO A 285 -8.00 -3.45 7.91
N ASN A 286 -8.29 -2.74 6.82
CA ASN A 286 -7.97 -1.33 6.72
C ASN A 286 -8.90 -0.50 7.62
N GLY A 287 -8.35 0.56 8.20
CA GLY A 287 -9.12 1.52 8.99
C GLY A 287 -8.88 2.96 8.53
N VAL A 288 -9.55 3.91 9.18
CA VAL A 288 -9.39 5.35 8.94
C VAL A 288 -9.01 6.07 10.22
N ASP A 289 -8.44 7.27 10.08
CA ASP A 289 -8.26 8.18 11.20
C ASP A 289 -9.63 8.73 11.65
N GLU A 290 -9.78 9.02 12.94
CA GLU A 290 -11.01 9.60 13.51
C GLU A 290 -11.40 10.92 12.81
N GLU A 291 -10.43 11.67 12.27
CA GLU A 291 -10.69 12.89 11.48
C GLU A 291 -11.62 12.63 10.28
N PHE A 292 -11.56 11.44 9.65
CA PHE A 292 -12.46 11.10 8.55
C PHE A 292 -13.91 10.92 9.00
N LEU A 293 -14.16 10.71 10.30
CA LEU A 293 -15.49 10.64 10.86
C LEU A 293 -16.06 12.02 11.23
N GLU A 294 -15.27 13.09 11.18
CA GLU A 294 -15.77 14.45 11.32
C GLU A 294 -16.61 14.86 10.10
N PRO A 295 -17.60 15.76 10.26
CA PRO A 295 -18.33 16.31 9.12
C PRO A 295 -17.40 16.79 8.01
N LEU A 296 -17.73 16.47 6.76
CA LEU A 296 -16.96 16.93 5.62
C LEU A 296 -16.93 18.48 5.60
N PRO A 297 -15.80 19.09 5.20
CA PRO A 297 -15.72 20.54 5.07
C PRO A 297 -16.67 21.04 3.96
N ASP A 298 -16.90 22.36 3.90
CA ASP A 298 -17.64 22.95 2.79
C ASP A 298 -16.88 22.77 1.45
N GLY A 299 -17.55 22.15 0.48
CA GLY A 299 -17.02 21.88 -0.86
C GLY A 299 -17.21 23.02 -1.86
N ALA A 300 -17.98 24.07 -1.55
CA ALA A 300 -18.38 25.11 -2.52
C ALA A 300 -17.19 25.84 -3.16
N ALA A 301 -16.20 26.24 -2.35
CA ALA A 301 -14.99 26.90 -2.86
C ALA A 301 -14.18 25.98 -3.79
N LEU A 302 -14.08 24.69 -3.46
CA LEU A 302 -13.36 23.73 -4.30
C LEU A 302 -14.14 23.41 -5.57
N ARG A 303 -15.48 23.36 -5.53
CA ARG A 303 -16.33 23.25 -6.72
C ARG A 303 -16.03 24.39 -7.70
N ALA A 304 -16.01 25.63 -7.22
CA ALA A 304 -15.67 26.78 -8.04
C ALA A 304 -14.24 26.72 -8.62
N GLU A 305 -13.25 26.34 -7.82
CA GLU A 305 -11.85 26.14 -8.26
C GLU A 305 -11.73 25.10 -9.38
N LEU A 306 -12.52 24.03 -9.30
CA LEU A 306 -12.53 22.94 -10.27
C LEU A 306 -13.47 23.19 -11.46
N GLY A 307 -14.18 24.32 -11.49
CA GLY A 307 -15.17 24.63 -12.52
C GLY A 307 -16.39 23.71 -12.49
N ILE A 308 -16.79 23.24 -11.30
CA ILE A 308 -17.96 22.41 -11.04
C ILE A 308 -19.09 23.32 -10.53
N GLY A 309 -20.27 23.21 -11.13
CA GLY A 309 -21.46 23.95 -10.72
C GLY A 309 -21.97 23.52 -9.34
N ALA A 310 -22.79 24.37 -8.73
CA ALA A 310 -23.35 24.11 -7.40
C ALA A 310 -24.23 22.84 -7.39
N ASP A 311 -25.04 22.66 -8.44
CA ASP A 311 -26.01 21.57 -8.56
C ASP A 311 -25.53 20.42 -9.46
N ASP A 312 -24.31 20.52 -10.01
CA ASP A 312 -23.72 19.46 -10.83
C ASP A 312 -23.56 18.17 -10.00
N PRO A 313 -24.12 17.03 -10.43
CA PRO A 313 -23.89 15.76 -9.76
C PRO A 313 -22.44 15.31 -9.97
N VAL A 314 -21.75 14.96 -8.89
CA VAL A 314 -20.33 14.57 -8.94
C VAL A 314 -20.13 13.12 -8.51
N VAL A 315 -19.64 12.31 -9.44
CA VAL A 315 -19.15 10.96 -9.16
C VAL A 315 -17.63 11.00 -9.17
N GLY A 316 -16.97 10.41 -8.19
CA GLY A 316 -15.51 10.50 -8.15
C GLY A 316 -14.82 9.44 -7.33
N LEU A 317 -13.50 9.51 -7.38
CA LEU A 317 -12.61 8.62 -6.65
C LEU A 317 -11.30 9.31 -6.31
N THR A 318 -10.66 8.79 -5.28
CA THR A 318 -9.28 9.11 -4.91
C THR A 318 -8.47 7.82 -5.03
N SER A 319 -7.66 7.66 -6.09
CA SER A 319 -6.92 6.40 -6.32
C SER A 319 -5.68 6.58 -7.18
N SER A 320 -4.87 5.52 -7.25
CA SER A 320 -3.83 5.38 -8.26
C SER A 320 -4.43 4.99 -9.60
N PHE A 321 -3.92 5.51 -10.71
CA PHE A 321 -4.44 5.20 -12.05
C PHE A 321 -3.68 4.02 -12.66
N TYR A 322 -3.94 2.84 -12.10
CA TYR A 322 -3.53 1.55 -12.67
C TYR A 322 -4.73 0.90 -13.37
N GLY A 323 -4.47 0.07 -14.40
CA GLY A 323 -5.53 -0.54 -15.21
C GLY A 323 -6.56 -1.32 -14.39
N TYR A 324 -6.12 -2.08 -13.39
CA TYR A 324 -7.02 -2.87 -12.53
C TYR A 324 -7.99 -2.03 -11.68
N GLU A 325 -7.76 -0.72 -11.54
CA GLU A 325 -8.69 0.17 -10.83
C GLU A 325 -9.92 0.52 -11.69
N GLY A 326 -9.93 0.15 -12.99
CA GLY A 326 -11.09 0.15 -13.89
C GLY A 326 -11.80 1.49 -14.08
N ILE A 327 -11.05 2.59 -13.93
CA ILE A 327 -11.55 3.97 -14.12
C ILE A 327 -12.08 4.19 -15.54
N ASP A 328 -11.59 3.41 -16.49
CA ASP A 328 -12.00 3.46 -17.88
C ASP A 328 -13.47 2.99 -18.06
N THR A 329 -13.92 1.98 -17.32
CA THR A 329 -15.33 1.57 -17.24
C THR A 329 -16.21 2.67 -16.66
N LEU A 330 -15.73 3.38 -15.63
CA LEU A 330 -16.47 4.50 -15.04
C LEU A 330 -16.66 5.66 -16.02
N ILE A 331 -15.66 5.95 -16.86
CA ILE A 331 -15.77 6.95 -17.93
C ILE A 331 -16.82 6.53 -18.96
N ASP A 332 -16.78 5.27 -19.40
CA ASP A 332 -17.76 4.75 -20.36
C ASP A 332 -19.20 4.76 -19.76
N ALA A 333 -19.35 4.48 -18.45
CA ALA A 333 -20.64 4.57 -17.74
C ALA A 333 -21.17 6.01 -17.65
N ALA A 334 -20.30 7.00 -17.43
CA ALA A 334 -20.69 8.41 -17.43
C ALA A 334 -21.14 8.89 -18.82
N ALA A 335 -20.55 8.35 -19.89
CA ALA A 335 -21.00 8.62 -21.25
C ALA A 335 -22.42 8.08 -21.48
N LEU A 336 -22.71 6.86 -21.03
CA LEU A 336 -24.05 6.27 -21.10
C LEU A 336 -25.09 7.06 -20.29
N LEU A 337 -24.73 7.50 -19.08
CA LEU A 337 -25.60 8.39 -18.28
C LEU A 337 -25.93 9.68 -19.04
N ARG A 338 -24.93 10.30 -19.68
CA ARG A 338 -25.14 11.50 -20.51
C ARG A 338 -26.09 11.23 -21.67
N GLU A 339 -25.93 10.12 -22.37
CA GLU A 339 -26.84 9.69 -23.45
C GLU A 339 -28.26 9.46 -22.96
N ARG A 340 -28.42 9.01 -21.70
CA ARG A 340 -29.72 8.85 -21.02
C ARG A 340 -30.27 10.16 -20.43
N GLY A 341 -29.64 11.30 -20.70
CA GLY A 341 -30.08 12.63 -20.23
C GLY A 341 -29.60 13.02 -18.84
N THR A 342 -28.68 12.28 -18.23
CA THR A 342 -28.06 12.60 -16.93
C THR A 342 -26.59 12.95 -17.12
N GLU A 343 -26.26 14.24 -17.13
CA GLU A 343 -24.87 14.64 -17.12
C GLU A 343 -24.30 14.59 -15.69
N VAL A 344 -23.16 13.93 -15.53
CA VAL A 344 -22.41 13.87 -14.26
C VAL A 344 -20.99 14.36 -14.50
N VAL A 345 -20.41 15.02 -13.49
CA VAL A 345 -19.00 15.39 -13.50
C VAL A 345 -18.18 14.27 -12.86
N LEU A 346 -17.19 13.76 -13.58
CA LEU A 346 -16.23 12.81 -13.02
C LEU A 346 -15.07 13.53 -12.34
N LEU A 347 -14.96 13.41 -11.01
CA LEU A 347 -13.83 13.93 -10.24
C LEU A 347 -12.81 12.82 -9.97
N LEU A 348 -11.74 12.78 -10.76
CA LEU A 348 -10.74 11.72 -10.76
C LEU A 348 -9.44 12.22 -10.12
N VAL A 349 -9.33 12.06 -8.80
CA VAL A 349 -8.19 12.53 -8.00
C VAL A 349 -7.15 11.43 -7.92
N GLY A 350 -5.99 11.66 -8.50
CA GLY A 350 -4.98 10.62 -8.63
C GLY A 350 -4.01 10.81 -9.77
N ASP A 351 -3.17 9.82 -9.94
CA ASP A 351 -2.18 9.76 -11.01
C ASP A 351 -1.68 8.32 -11.18
N GLY A 352 -1.10 8.02 -12.32
CA GLY A 352 -0.60 6.69 -12.64
C GLY A 352 -0.36 6.51 -14.14
N PRO A 353 0.12 5.33 -14.55
CA PRO A 353 0.42 5.04 -15.95
C PRO A 353 -0.77 5.28 -16.88
N GLU A 354 -1.99 5.04 -16.41
CA GLU A 354 -3.20 5.15 -17.23
C GLU A 354 -3.71 6.58 -17.41
N ARG A 355 -3.18 7.58 -16.70
CA ARG A 355 -3.70 8.96 -16.69
C ARG A 355 -3.96 9.49 -18.11
N GLY A 356 -2.95 9.42 -18.97
CA GLY A 356 -3.08 9.96 -20.32
C GLY A 356 -4.07 9.20 -21.20
N ALA A 357 -4.26 7.91 -20.96
CA ALA A 357 -5.28 7.12 -21.66
C ALA A 357 -6.70 7.46 -21.18
N LEU A 358 -6.87 7.66 -19.86
CA LEU A 358 -8.13 8.07 -19.25
C LEU A 358 -8.57 9.47 -19.69
N GLU A 359 -7.64 10.45 -19.72
CA GLU A 359 -7.92 11.81 -20.21
C GLU A 359 -8.39 11.80 -21.68
N ARG A 360 -7.74 11.00 -22.55
CA ARG A 360 -8.18 10.82 -23.94
C ARG A 360 -9.55 10.17 -24.04
N ARG A 361 -9.77 9.06 -23.32
CA ARG A 361 -11.07 8.38 -23.33
C ARG A 361 -12.19 9.30 -22.88
N ALA A 362 -11.99 10.11 -21.84
CA ALA A 362 -13.01 11.07 -21.40
C ALA A 362 -13.32 12.11 -22.49
N ALA A 363 -12.30 12.65 -23.17
CA ALA A 363 -12.49 13.58 -24.27
C ALA A 363 -13.21 12.93 -25.47
N ASP A 364 -12.79 11.75 -25.89
CA ASP A 364 -13.36 11.01 -27.03
C ASP A 364 -14.84 10.65 -26.79
N ARG A 365 -15.22 10.41 -25.53
CA ARG A 365 -16.61 10.09 -25.14
C ARG A 365 -17.46 11.34 -24.81
N GLY A 366 -16.88 12.53 -24.88
CA GLY A 366 -17.54 13.77 -24.48
C GLY A 366 -18.00 13.78 -23.02
N VAL A 367 -17.20 13.19 -22.12
CA VAL A 367 -17.47 13.14 -20.69
C VAL A 367 -16.76 14.28 -19.98
N ARG A 368 -17.50 15.04 -19.17
CA ARG A 368 -16.94 16.10 -18.33
C ARG A 368 -16.17 15.49 -17.15
N ALA A 369 -14.85 15.41 -17.27
CA ALA A 369 -13.97 14.83 -16.25
C ALA A 369 -12.88 15.83 -15.80
N VAL A 370 -12.65 15.89 -14.49
CA VAL A 370 -11.64 16.74 -13.85
C VAL A 370 -10.53 15.85 -13.27
N PHE A 371 -9.28 16.16 -13.61
CA PHE A 371 -8.09 15.40 -13.21
C PHE A 371 -7.09 16.26 -12.41
N PRO A 372 -7.34 16.54 -11.11
CA PRO A 372 -6.49 17.40 -10.29
C PRO A 372 -5.06 16.87 -10.10
N GLY A 373 -4.82 15.58 -10.36
CA GLY A 373 -3.55 14.93 -10.10
C GLY A 373 -3.47 14.39 -8.67
N ARG A 374 -2.23 14.11 -8.22
CA ARG A 374 -1.99 13.69 -6.83
C ARG A 374 -2.15 14.88 -5.90
N VAL A 375 -2.88 14.66 -4.82
CA VAL A 375 -3.09 15.65 -3.78
C VAL A 375 -2.44 15.19 -2.46
N PRO A 376 -2.05 16.10 -1.57
CA PRO A 376 -1.63 15.74 -0.22
C PRO A 376 -2.73 14.98 0.51
N MET A 377 -2.36 14.06 1.42
CA MET A 377 -3.32 13.29 2.20
C MET A 377 -4.26 14.19 3.01
N SER A 378 -3.73 15.28 3.58
CA SER A 378 -4.50 16.28 4.32
C SER A 378 -5.56 17.00 3.47
N SER A 379 -5.50 16.92 2.15
CA SER A 379 -6.48 17.51 1.25
C SER A 379 -7.58 16.54 0.83
N VAL A 380 -7.45 15.23 1.09
CA VAL A 380 -8.38 14.20 0.59
C VAL A 380 -9.82 14.48 1.00
N ARG A 381 -10.04 14.87 2.27
CA ARG A 381 -11.37 15.22 2.80
C ARG A 381 -12.03 16.39 2.05
N ARG A 382 -11.26 17.38 1.57
CA ARG A 382 -11.79 18.48 0.74
C ARG A 382 -12.32 17.99 -0.60
N TYR A 383 -11.65 17.01 -1.22
CA TYR A 383 -12.12 16.42 -2.47
C TYR A 383 -13.33 15.51 -2.24
N HIS A 384 -13.36 14.76 -1.12
CA HIS A 384 -14.53 13.99 -0.71
C HIS A 384 -15.77 14.87 -0.50
N ALA A 385 -15.62 16.07 0.06
CA ALA A 385 -16.72 17.04 0.23
C ALA A 385 -17.41 17.49 -1.06
N VAL A 386 -16.78 17.27 -2.22
CA VAL A 386 -17.36 17.62 -3.52
C VAL A 386 -18.21 16.48 -4.08
N LEU A 387 -18.03 15.25 -3.60
CA LEU A 387 -18.62 14.05 -4.19
C LEU A 387 -20.05 13.80 -3.71
N ASP A 388 -20.91 13.42 -4.64
CA ASP A 388 -22.22 12.85 -4.35
C ASP A 388 -22.14 11.32 -4.21
N VAL A 389 -21.26 10.69 -4.99
CA VAL A 389 -21.05 9.23 -5.00
C VAL A 389 -19.57 8.93 -5.15
N PHE A 390 -19.06 8.01 -4.33
CA PHE A 390 -17.69 7.51 -4.45
C PHE A 390 -17.67 6.20 -5.24
N ALA A 391 -16.92 6.15 -6.34
CA ALA A 391 -16.85 4.99 -7.22
C ALA A 391 -15.58 4.16 -6.98
N VAL A 392 -15.72 2.83 -6.93
CA VAL A 392 -14.60 1.87 -6.87
C VAL A 392 -14.75 0.84 -8.00
N PRO A 393 -14.45 1.23 -9.26
CA PRO A 393 -14.75 0.44 -10.45
C PRO A 393 -13.69 -0.62 -10.78
N ARG A 394 -13.17 -1.30 -9.75
CA ARG A 394 -12.11 -2.29 -9.91
C ARG A 394 -12.51 -3.41 -10.87
N ARG A 395 -11.57 -3.86 -11.69
CA ARG A 395 -11.76 -5.00 -12.60
C ARG A 395 -11.86 -6.31 -11.85
N ALA A 396 -12.30 -7.37 -12.52
CA ALA A 396 -12.38 -8.71 -11.95
C ALA A 396 -11.02 -9.42 -11.82
N ASP A 397 -9.91 -8.69 -12.02
CA ASP A 397 -8.54 -9.17 -11.88
C ASP A 397 -8.29 -9.82 -10.51
N ARG A 398 -7.39 -10.80 -10.48
CA ARG A 398 -7.02 -11.55 -9.27
C ARG A 398 -6.59 -10.65 -8.10
N VAL A 399 -5.83 -9.59 -8.36
CA VAL A 399 -5.43 -8.61 -7.34
C VAL A 399 -6.63 -7.89 -6.71
N CYS A 400 -7.67 -7.61 -7.49
CA CYS A 400 -8.89 -6.93 -7.02
C CYS A 400 -9.86 -7.89 -6.33
N GLN A 401 -9.84 -9.18 -6.69
CA GLN A 401 -10.56 -10.22 -5.95
C GLN A 401 -9.99 -10.43 -4.55
N LEU A 402 -8.67 -10.27 -4.39
CA LEU A 402 -7.99 -10.62 -3.14
C LEU A 402 -7.79 -9.41 -2.21
N VAL A 403 -7.36 -8.25 -2.72
CA VAL A 403 -6.81 -7.18 -1.86
C VAL A 403 -7.81 -6.05 -1.62
N THR A 404 -8.26 -5.91 -0.36
CA THR A 404 -9.16 -4.83 0.08
C THR A 404 -8.49 -3.44 -0.06
N PRO A 405 -9.11 -2.45 -0.73
CA PRO A 405 -8.60 -1.08 -0.77
C PRO A 405 -8.95 -0.27 0.49
N LEU A 406 -8.11 0.73 0.80
CA LEU A 406 -8.34 1.68 1.89
C LEU A 406 -9.42 2.73 1.56
N LYS A 407 -9.42 3.22 0.33
CA LYS A 407 -10.17 4.43 -0.09
C LYS A 407 -11.70 4.38 0.07
N PRO A 408 -12.42 3.26 -0.16
CA PRO A 408 -13.86 3.25 0.12
C PRO A 408 -14.18 3.48 1.59
N VAL A 409 -13.33 2.98 2.51
CA VAL A 409 -13.53 3.18 3.96
C VAL A 409 -13.41 4.66 4.31
N GLU A 410 -12.47 5.38 3.70
CA GLU A 410 -12.32 6.83 3.85
C GLU A 410 -13.57 7.60 3.38
N ALA A 411 -14.13 7.23 2.24
CA ALA A 411 -15.36 7.86 1.72
C ALA A 411 -16.60 7.54 2.57
N MET A 412 -16.73 6.29 3.01
CA MET A 412 -17.81 5.85 3.91
C MET A 412 -17.75 6.57 5.26
N ALA A 413 -16.56 6.80 5.81
CA ALA A 413 -16.36 7.56 7.03
C ALA A 413 -16.92 8.99 6.93
N GLY A 414 -16.74 9.63 5.76
CA GLY A 414 -17.31 10.95 5.44
C GLY A 414 -18.82 10.94 5.16
N GLY A 415 -19.46 9.76 5.18
CA GLY A 415 -20.88 9.61 4.89
C GLY A 415 -21.23 9.67 3.40
N ILE A 416 -20.27 9.39 2.51
CA ILE A 416 -20.49 9.37 1.06
C ILE A 416 -20.92 7.95 0.66
N PRO A 417 -22.03 7.78 -0.08
CA PRO A 417 -22.41 6.46 -0.58
C PRO A 417 -21.37 5.94 -1.58
N VAL A 418 -21.03 4.66 -1.44
CA VAL A 418 -20.07 3.97 -2.32
C VAL A 418 -20.81 3.12 -3.35
N VAL A 419 -20.40 3.22 -4.62
CA VAL A 419 -20.67 2.20 -5.66
C VAL A 419 -19.37 1.49 -5.97
N ALA A 420 -19.37 0.17 -5.88
CA ALA A 420 -18.18 -0.65 -6.01
C ALA A 420 -18.43 -1.84 -6.96
N SER A 421 -17.37 -2.31 -7.60
CA SER A 421 -17.44 -3.55 -8.37
C SER A 421 -17.71 -4.74 -7.45
N ASP A 422 -18.48 -5.70 -7.94
CA ASP A 422 -18.82 -6.93 -7.24
C ASP A 422 -17.68 -7.95 -7.29
N VAL A 423 -16.61 -7.66 -6.55
CA VAL A 423 -15.44 -8.53 -6.36
C VAL A 423 -15.30 -8.92 -4.90
N LYS A 424 -14.72 -10.09 -4.61
CA LYS A 424 -14.68 -10.69 -3.26
C LYS A 424 -14.17 -9.70 -2.20
N ALA A 425 -13.05 -9.03 -2.44
CA ALA A 425 -12.49 -8.06 -1.50
C ALA A 425 -13.37 -6.82 -1.25
N LEU A 426 -14.23 -6.42 -2.20
CA LEU A 426 -15.13 -5.27 -2.00
C LEU A 426 -16.43 -5.67 -1.27
N ARG A 427 -16.86 -6.94 -1.37
CA ARG A 427 -17.97 -7.49 -0.57
C ARG A 427 -17.69 -7.46 0.94
N GLU A 428 -16.42 -7.45 1.34
CA GLU A 428 -16.01 -7.32 2.76
C GLU A 428 -16.14 -5.89 3.32
N ILE A 429 -16.37 -4.91 2.43
CA ILE A 429 -16.50 -3.49 2.78
C ILE A 429 -17.93 -3.00 2.50
N VAL A 430 -18.52 -3.46 1.40
CA VAL A 430 -19.83 -3.00 0.91
C VAL A 430 -20.86 -4.10 1.08
N GLU A 431 -21.86 -3.81 1.90
CA GLU A 431 -23.09 -4.58 2.00
C GLU A 431 -24.15 -3.91 1.09
N PRO A 432 -24.60 -4.58 0.01
CA PRO A 432 -25.53 -4.00 -0.96
C PRO A 432 -26.82 -3.46 -0.34
N GLY A 433 -27.14 -2.21 -0.61
CA GLY A 433 -28.35 -1.53 -0.10
C GLY A 433 -28.26 -1.06 1.35
N VAL A 434 -27.19 -1.43 2.07
CA VAL A 434 -26.96 -1.09 3.48
C VAL A 434 -25.83 -0.06 3.60
N THR A 435 -24.59 -0.45 3.29
CA THR A 435 -23.41 0.44 3.37
C THR A 435 -22.93 0.94 1.99
N GLY A 436 -23.47 0.40 0.90
CA GLY A 436 -23.19 0.84 -0.46
C GLY A 436 -23.94 0.05 -1.51
N THR A 437 -23.50 0.15 -2.76
CA THR A 437 -24.04 -0.59 -3.90
C THR A 437 -22.93 -1.40 -4.56
N LEU A 438 -23.19 -2.67 -4.84
CA LEU A 438 -22.33 -3.50 -5.70
C LEU A 438 -22.91 -3.56 -7.11
N THR A 439 -22.03 -3.56 -8.11
CA THR A 439 -22.40 -3.69 -9.53
C THR A 439 -21.36 -4.51 -10.29
N LEU A 440 -21.69 -4.97 -11.49
CA LEU A 440 -20.81 -5.85 -12.26
C LEU A 440 -19.49 -5.13 -12.63
N PRO A 441 -18.32 -5.78 -12.42
CA PRO A 441 -17.05 -5.24 -12.90
C PRO A 441 -17.04 -5.18 -14.43
N GLU A 442 -16.39 -4.16 -14.98
CA GLU A 442 -16.14 -4.04 -16.44
C GLU A 442 -17.42 -3.94 -17.29
N ASP A 443 -18.55 -3.58 -16.68
CA ASP A 443 -19.85 -3.42 -17.34
C ASP A 443 -20.35 -1.96 -17.24
N PRO A 444 -20.08 -1.11 -18.26
CA PRO A 444 -20.50 0.29 -18.24
C PRO A 444 -22.01 0.51 -18.05
N GLU A 445 -22.86 -0.39 -18.55
CA GLU A 445 -24.32 -0.27 -18.43
C GLU A 445 -24.76 -0.51 -16.98
N ALA A 446 -24.25 -1.58 -16.36
CA ALA A 446 -24.52 -1.88 -14.95
C ALA A 446 -23.99 -0.77 -14.02
N TRP A 447 -22.87 -0.14 -14.38
CA TRP A 447 -22.34 1.03 -13.68
C TRP A 447 -23.24 2.27 -13.87
N ALA A 448 -23.69 2.55 -15.09
CA ALA A 448 -24.60 3.66 -15.38
C ALA A 448 -25.91 3.51 -14.60
N ASP A 449 -26.48 2.30 -14.53
CA ASP A 449 -27.69 2.00 -13.76
C ASP A 449 -27.48 2.24 -12.25
N ALA A 450 -26.38 1.72 -11.70
CA ALA A 450 -26.08 1.85 -10.28
C ALA A 450 -25.84 3.31 -9.86
N LEU A 451 -25.09 4.06 -10.67
CA LEU A 451 -24.84 5.48 -10.46
C LEU A 451 -26.13 6.28 -10.62
N GLY A 452 -26.89 6.06 -11.70
CA GLY A 452 -28.15 6.76 -11.96
C GLY A 452 -29.13 6.65 -10.80
N ARG A 453 -29.33 5.44 -10.24
CA ARG A 453 -30.19 5.23 -9.07
C ARG A 453 -29.83 6.12 -7.88
N LEU A 454 -28.54 6.30 -7.60
CA LEU A 454 -28.09 7.16 -6.50
C LEU A 454 -28.17 8.64 -6.86
N ILE A 455 -27.80 9.02 -8.09
CA ILE A 455 -27.85 10.41 -8.57
C ILE A 455 -29.28 10.96 -8.48
N TYR A 456 -30.28 10.16 -8.86
CA TYR A 456 -31.69 10.56 -8.82
C TYR A 456 -32.35 10.45 -7.45
N SER A 457 -31.66 9.95 -6.41
CA SER A 457 -32.27 9.67 -5.12
C SER A 457 -31.43 10.19 -3.94
N PRO A 458 -31.50 11.50 -3.63
CA PRO A 458 -30.77 12.11 -2.52
C PRO A 458 -31.05 11.45 -1.16
N GLU A 459 -32.28 10.99 -0.93
CA GLU A 459 -32.70 10.32 0.29
C GLU A 459 -31.97 8.98 0.45
N LEU A 460 -31.86 8.21 -0.64
CA LEU A 460 -31.13 6.95 -0.67
C LEU A 460 -29.64 7.18 -0.41
N ARG A 461 -29.03 8.19 -1.06
CA ARG A 461 -27.63 8.58 -0.81
C ARG A 461 -27.38 8.89 0.66
N ARG A 462 -28.23 9.72 1.28
CA ARG A 462 -28.12 10.08 2.70
C ARG A 462 -28.30 8.86 3.61
N LYS A 463 -29.23 7.96 3.30
CA LYS A 463 -29.48 6.74 4.09
C LYS A 463 -28.26 5.81 4.07
N ILE A 464 -27.76 5.48 2.87
CA ILE A 464 -26.59 4.61 2.70
C ILE A 464 -25.36 5.24 3.33
N GLY A 465 -25.10 6.52 3.05
CA GLY A 465 -23.96 7.25 3.59
C GLY A 465 -23.92 7.27 5.13
N ARG A 466 -25.06 7.53 5.79
CA ARG A 466 -25.14 7.47 7.26
C ARG A 466 -24.83 6.08 7.80
N THR A 467 -25.45 5.05 7.22
CA THR A 467 -25.27 3.65 7.66
C THR A 467 -23.81 3.21 7.49
N ALA A 468 -23.19 3.56 6.36
CA ALA A 468 -21.79 3.28 6.10
C ALA A 468 -20.86 3.99 7.10
N ARG A 469 -21.13 5.25 7.42
CA ARG A 469 -20.37 6.02 8.42
C ARG A 469 -20.47 5.42 9.82
N GLU A 470 -21.66 4.96 10.21
CA GLU A 470 -21.88 4.28 11.50
C GLU A 470 -21.10 2.96 11.58
N TRP A 471 -21.15 2.16 10.51
CA TRP A 471 -20.35 0.94 10.41
C TRP A 471 -18.84 1.23 10.48
N VAL A 472 -18.34 2.24 9.76
CA VAL A 472 -16.92 2.61 9.81
C VAL A 472 -16.51 3.06 11.21
N ARG A 473 -17.34 3.86 11.89
CA ARG A 473 -17.10 4.31 13.27
C ARG A 473 -16.97 3.13 14.23
N ALA A 474 -17.78 2.10 14.06
CA ALA A 474 -17.76 0.92 14.92
C ALA A 474 -16.57 -0.02 14.62
N GLU A 475 -16.30 -0.29 13.33
CA GLU A 475 -15.50 -1.45 12.92
C GLU A 475 -14.20 -1.12 12.17
N ARG A 476 -14.03 0.12 11.70
CA ARG A 476 -12.99 0.48 10.72
C ARG A 476 -12.24 1.76 11.08
N THR A 477 -12.06 2.08 12.37
CA THR A 477 -11.06 3.06 12.80
C THR A 477 -9.70 2.38 13.03
N TRP A 478 -8.59 3.10 12.86
CA TRP A 478 -7.27 2.52 13.14
C TRP A 478 -7.14 2.06 14.59
N ARG A 479 -7.82 2.72 15.53
CA ARG A 479 -7.89 2.30 16.94
C ARG A 479 -8.57 0.93 17.08
N ALA A 480 -9.78 0.77 16.53
CA ALA A 480 -10.52 -0.49 16.58
C ALA A 480 -9.78 -1.63 15.85
N VAL A 481 -9.16 -1.33 14.72
CA VAL A 481 -8.38 -2.29 13.94
C VAL A 481 -7.10 -2.71 14.69
N ALA A 482 -6.43 -1.78 15.37
CA ALA A 482 -5.18 -2.07 16.06
C ALA A 482 -5.34 -2.99 17.27
N ASP A 483 -6.51 -2.99 17.92
CA ASP A 483 -6.80 -3.91 19.03
C ASP A 483 -6.68 -5.39 18.62
N ARG A 484 -6.92 -5.73 17.35
CA ARG A 484 -6.73 -7.09 16.81
C ARG A 484 -5.27 -7.55 16.83
N TYR A 485 -4.29 -6.64 16.95
CA TYR A 485 -2.90 -7.02 17.15
C TYR A 485 -2.62 -7.60 18.54
N ARG A 486 -3.54 -7.49 19.51
CA ARG A 486 -3.41 -8.21 20.79
C ARG A 486 -3.40 -9.72 20.58
N ASP A 487 -4.22 -10.21 19.64
CA ASP A 487 -4.28 -11.63 19.30
C ASP A 487 -3.11 -12.03 18.39
N ALA A 488 -2.62 -11.10 17.57
CA ALA A 488 -1.51 -11.36 16.65
C ALA A 488 -0.12 -11.32 17.27
N TYR A 489 0.04 -10.66 18.42
CA TYR A 489 1.32 -10.61 19.11
C TYR A 489 1.33 -11.69 20.19
N PRO A 490 2.14 -12.76 20.06
CA PRO A 490 2.17 -13.89 20.99
C PRO A 490 2.92 -13.53 22.29
N VAL A 491 2.60 -12.38 22.86
CA VAL A 491 3.18 -11.80 24.07
C VAL A 491 2.04 -11.40 24.98
N SER A 492 2.00 -11.95 26.20
CA SER A 492 0.97 -11.57 27.16
C SER A 492 1.34 -10.23 27.81
N PRO A 493 0.51 -9.18 27.72
CA PRO A 493 0.66 -8.06 28.64
C PRO A 493 0.32 -8.56 30.05
N ARG A 494 1.16 -8.27 31.05
CA ARG A 494 0.72 -8.35 32.44
C ARG A 494 -0.22 -7.16 32.68
N VAL A 495 -1.45 -7.45 33.11
CA VAL A 495 -2.26 -6.47 33.83
C VAL A 495 -1.48 -6.13 35.11
N PRO A 496 -1.32 -4.84 35.47
CA PRO A 496 -0.46 -4.41 36.57
C PRO A 496 -0.76 -5.10 37.90
#